data_AF-A0A212A8I0-F1
#
_entry.id   AF-A0A212A8I0-F1
#
_cell.length_a   1.000
_cell.length_b   1.000
_cell.length_c   1.000
_cell.angle_alpha   90.00
_cell.angle_beta   90.00
_cell.angle_gamma   90.00
#
_symmetry.space_group_name_H-M   'P 1'
#
loop_
_entity.id
_entity.type
_entity.pdbx_description
1 polymer ?
#
loop_
_entity_poly.entity_id
_entity_poly.type
_entity_poly.pdbx_seq_one_letter_code
_entity_poly.pdbx_strand_id
1 'polypeptide(L)'
;MAEARALAAAAPDLAALREAMAGYSHCELKKGARNLVFADGQPGARVMIVGEAPGREEDQRGLPFVGRAGRLLDLMFGAIGMGRAAPDVEKALYITNILPWRPPQNRDPSPEEIAMMLPFVERHVALADPDFLVLMGNISCQALLGRKGITRLRGNWQTVFGRPALPMFHPAFLLRNPPCKRESWSDLLLLQSRLEGK
;
A
#
# COMPACT_ATOMS: atom_id res chain seq x y z
N MET A 1 -11.40 -3.74 17.60
CA MET A 1 -11.33 -4.71 16.46
C MET A 1 -12.72 -5.07 15.92
N ALA A 2 -13.69 -5.50 16.74
CA ALA A 2 -15.04 -5.84 16.26
C ALA A 2 -15.76 -4.68 15.54
N GLU A 3 -15.67 -3.46 16.09
CA GLU A 3 -16.25 -2.26 15.49
C GLU A 3 -15.62 -1.90 14.14
N ALA A 4 -14.28 -1.93 14.04
CA ALA A 4 -13.57 -1.72 12.77
C ALA A 4 -14.03 -2.72 11.69
N ARG A 5 -14.21 -3.99 12.06
CA ARG A 5 -14.74 -5.02 11.15
C ARG A 5 -16.17 -4.70 10.71
N ALA A 6 -17.04 -4.29 11.63
CA ALA A 6 -18.43 -3.96 11.31
C ALA A 6 -18.52 -2.74 10.38
N LEU A 7 -17.78 -1.67 10.68
CA LEU A 7 -17.73 -0.45 9.86
C LEU A 7 -17.17 -0.72 8.46
N ALA A 8 -16.07 -1.48 8.38
CA ALA A 8 -15.49 -1.87 7.10
C ALA A 8 -16.47 -2.73 6.28
N ALA A 9 -17.07 -3.75 6.89
CA ALA A 9 -18.03 -4.64 6.22
C ALA A 9 -19.27 -3.89 5.71
N ALA A 10 -19.72 -2.86 6.42
CA ALA A 10 -20.88 -2.06 6.05
C ALA A 10 -20.64 -1.10 4.87
N ALA A 11 -19.38 -0.83 4.50
CA ALA A 11 -19.06 0.07 3.39
C ALA A 11 -19.32 -0.61 2.03
N PRO A 12 -20.30 -0.16 1.21
CA PRO A 12 -20.61 -0.78 -0.08
C PRO A 12 -19.57 -0.49 -1.17
N ASP A 13 -18.84 0.62 -1.06
CA ASP A 13 -17.88 1.10 -2.06
C ASP A 13 -16.70 1.84 -1.39
N LEU A 14 -15.72 2.25 -2.20
CA LEU A 14 -14.50 2.91 -1.73
C LEU A 14 -14.78 4.28 -1.08
N ALA A 15 -15.82 4.99 -1.52
CA ALA A 15 -16.17 6.29 -0.95
C ALA A 15 -16.73 6.11 0.47
N ALA A 16 -17.66 5.18 0.65
CA ALA A 16 -18.20 4.82 1.95
C ALA A 16 -17.11 4.25 2.87
N LEU A 17 -16.15 3.48 2.33
CA LEU A 17 -15.03 2.95 3.11
C LEU A 17 -14.13 4.09 3.61
N ARG A 18 -13.85 5.09 2.76
CA ARG A 18 -13.10 6.28 3.14
C ARG A 18 -13.80 7.06 4.26
N GLU A 19 -15.11 7.25 4.17
CA GLU A 19 -15.88 7.92 5.22
C GLU A 19 -15.91 7.12 6.52
N ALA A 20 -16.07 5.79 6.44
CA ALA A 20 -16.01 4.90 7.60
C ALA A 20 -14.63 4.97 8.29
N MET A 21 -13.53 4.96 7.52
CA MET A 21 -12.19 5.18 8.06
C MET A 21 -12.06 6.58 8.67
N ALA A 22 -12.51 7.63 7.98
CA ALA A 22 -12.44 9.00 8.47
C ALA A 22 -13.20 9.19 9.80
N GLY A 23 -14.35 8.52 9.95
CA GLY A 23 -15.19 8.54 11.14
C GLY A 23 -14.69 7.66 12.30
N TYR A 24 -13.76 6.74 12.04
CA TYR A 24 -13.28 5.79 13.06
C TYR A 24 -12.48 6.50 14.16
N SER A 25 -13.01 6.50 15.38
CA SER A 25 -12.52 7.33 16.50
C SER A 25 -11.36 6.72 17.28
N HIS A 26 -11.12 5.40 17.15
CA HIS A 26 -10.13 4.68 17.97
C HIS A 26 -8.68 4.81 17.49
N CYS A 27 -8.45 5.38 16.30
CA CYS A 27 -7.10 5.59 15.79
C CYS A 27 -6.55 6.94 16.26
N GLU A 28 -5.75 6.92 17.34
CA GLU A 28 -5.16 8.12 17.95
C GLU A 28 -4.25 8.91 17.01
N LEU A 29 -3.67 8.26 15.99
CA LEU A 29 -2.85 8.93 14.96
C LEU A 29 -3.60 10.06 14.25
N LYS A 30 -4.94 9.96 14.16
CA LYS A 30 -5.80 11.01 13.60
C LYS A 30 -5.64 12.35 14.31
N LYS A 31 -5.32 12.38 15.62
CA LYS A 31 -5.16 13.63 16.38
C LYS A 31 -3.89 14.40 15.99
N GLY A 32 -2.87 13.70 15.50
CA GLY A 32 -1.58 14.29 15.11
C GLY A 32 -1.40 14.45 13.59
N ALA A 33 -2.26 13.83 12.79
CA ALA A 33 -2.22 13.89 11.34
C ALA A 33 -3.06 15.07 10.82
N ARG A 34 -2.62 15.65 9.69
CA ARG A 34 -3.34 16.73 9.02
C ARG A 34 -4.43 16.19 8.10
N ASN A 35 -4.18 15.10 7.41
CA ASN A 35 -5.14 14.51 6.47
C ASN A 35 -5.24 13.00 6.64
N LEU A 36 -6.41 12.47 6.31
CA LEU A 36 -6.57 11.06 5.97
C LEU A 36 -5.94 10.83 4.60
N VAL A 37 -4.97 9.91 4.54
CA VAL A 37 -4.32 9.47 3.32
C VAL A 37 -4.89 8.12 2.92
N PHE A 38 -5.99 8.16 2.18
CA PHE A 38 -6.78 6.98 1.85
C PHE A 38 -6.18 6.16 0.70
N ALA A 39 -6.12 6.75 -0.50
CA ALA A 39 -5.58 6.11 -1.69
C ALA A 39 -5.20 7.14 -2.77
N ASP A 40 -4.49 6.69 -3.79
CA ASP A 40 -4.23 7.40 -5.05
C ASP A 40 -4.26 6.40 -6.22
N GLY A 41 -4.40 6.92 -7.44
CA GLY A 41 -4.53 6.14 -8.65
C GLY A 41 -5.96 5.72 -8.97
N GLN A 42 -6.14 4.64 -9.73
CA GLN A 42 -7.44 4.27 -10.30
C GLN A 42 -8.03 3.03 -9.62
N PRO A 43 -9.24 3.11 -9.04
CA PRO A 43 -10.02 1.93 -8.68
C PRO A 43 -10.19 0.97 -9.86
N GLY A 44 -10.11 -0.34 -9.61
CA GLY A 44 -10.15 -1.36 -10.67
C GLY A 44 -8.81 -1.58 -11.40
N ALA A 45 -7.75 -0.87 -11.02
CA ALA A 45 -6.41 -1.17 -11.52
C ALA A 45 -5.98 -2.59 -11.12
N ARG A 46 -5.36 -3.31 -12.06
CA ARG A 46 -4.91 -4.69 -11.86
C ARG A 46 -3.83 -4.84 -10.79
N VAL A 47 -3.09 -3.77 -10.50
CA VAL A 47 -2.05 -3.77 -9.46
C VAL A 47 -2.39 -2.78 -8.37
N MET A 48 -2.49 -3.29 -7.14
CA MET A 48 -2.60 -2.49 -5.94
C MET A 48 -1.30 -2.54 -5.13
N ILE A 49 -0.75 -1.35 -4.85
CA ILE A 49 0.45 -1.19 -4.02
C ILE A 49 0.02 -0.87 -2.59
N VAL A 50 0.60 -1.60 -1.63
CA VAL A 50 0.36 -1.39 -0.20
C VAL A 50 1.68 -1.02 0.49
N GLY A 51 1.77 0.23 0.92
CA GLY A 51 2.87 0.77 1.72
C GLY A 51 2.64 0.65 3.23
N GLU A 52 3.47 1.34 3.99
CA GLU A 52 3.49 1.30 5.46
C GLU A 52 2.51 2.32 6.06
N ALA A 53 2.87 3.59 5.98
CA ALA A 53 2.15 4.72 6.55
C ALA A 53 2.56 6.01 5.82
N PRO A 54 1.78 7.09 5.92
CA PRO A 54 2.09 8.35 5.27
C PRO A 54 3.30 9.03 5.91
N GLY A 55 4.15 9.65 5.08
CA GLY A 55 5.17 10.59 5.51
C GLY A 55 4.60 12.02 5.63
N ARG A 56 5.50 12.98 5.87
CA ARG A 56 5.13 14.40 6.04
C ARG A 56 4.47 15.00 4.80
N GLU A 57 4.98 14.67 3.60
CA GLU A 57 4.44 15.20 2.35
C GLU A 57 3.07 14.58 2.03
N GLU A 58 2.93 13.28 2.27
CA GLU A 58 1.66 12.56 2.11
C GLU A 58 0.59 13.11 3.05
N ASP A 59 0.92 13.28 4.33
CA ASP A 59 0.02 13.86 5.34
C ASP A 59 -0.40 15.29 4.99
N GLN A 60 0.47 16.08 4.36
CA GLN A 60 0.10 17.44 3.93
C GLN A 60 -0.83 17.44 2.71
N ARG A 61 -0.63 16.51 1.78
CA ARG A 61 -1.38 16.45 0.51
C ARG A 61 -2.63 15.56 0.55
N GLY A 62 -2.75 14.69 1.55
CA GLY A 62 -3.83 13.70 1.62
C GLY A 62 -3.69 12.55 0.63
N LEU A 63 -2.51 12.34 0.03
CA LEU A 63 -2.27 11.35 -1.02
C LEU A 63 -1.06 10.46 -0.69
N PRO A 64 -1.13 9.14 -0.87
CA PRO A 64 -0.02 8.23 -0.59
C PRO A 64 1.12 8.38 -1.61
N PHE A 65 2.35 8.15 -1.16
CA PHE A 65 3.55 8.13 -2.00
C PHE A 65 3.68 9.36 -2.92
N VAL A 66 3.69 10.57 -2.35
CA VAL A 66 3.88 11.83 -3.10
C VAL A 66 5.23 12.49 -2.84
N GLY A 67 5.92 12.09 -1.76
CA GLY A 67 7.26 12.56 -1.42
C GLY A 67 8.36 11.88 -2.23
N ARG A 68 9.61 11.97 -1.74
CA ARG A 68 10.80 11.39 -2.42
C ARG A 68 10.66 9.90 -2.73
N ALA A 69 10.14 9.13 -1.78
CA ALA A 69 9.90 7.70 -1.95
C ALA A 69 8.84 7.43 -3.04
N GLY A 70 7.81 8.26 -3.08
CA GLY A 70 6.76 8.21 -4.10
C GLY A 70 7.25 8.48 -5.50
N ARG A 71 8.11 9.49 -5.67
CA ARG A 71 8.72 9.77 -6.98
C ARG A 71 9.57 8.61 -7.49
N LEU A 72 10.29 7.92 -6.60
CA LEU A 72 11.02 6.71 -6.99
C LEU A 72 10.07 5.56 -7.35
N LEU A 73 8.96 5.40 -6.61
CA LEU A 73 7.92 4.42 -6.95
C LEU A 73 7.37 4.69 -8.36
N ASP A 74 7.06 5.94 -8.68
CA ASP A 74 6.53 6.30 -10.01
C ASP A 74 7.54 5.96 -11.12
N LEU A 75 8.84 6.21 -10.91
CA LEU A 75 9.90 5.81 -11.84
C LEU A 75 10.03 4.28 -11.98
N MET A 76 9.91 3.55 -10.87
CA MET A 76 10.00 2.09 -10.84
C MET A 76 8.90 1.45 -11.68
N PHE A 77 7.65 1.82 -11.44
CA PHE A 77 6.53 1.25 -12.18
C PHE A 77 6.43 1.81 -13.61
N GLY A 78 6.84 3.05 -13.82
CA GLY A 78 6.96 3.64 -15.16
C GLY A 78 7.90 2.85 -16.06
N ALA A 79 8.97 2.26 -15.50
CA ALA A 79 9.92 1.43 -16.24
C ALA A 79 9.33 0.10 -16.75
N ILE A 80 8.20 -0.37 -16.19
CA ILE A 80 7.43 -1.52 -16.69
C ILE A 80 6.10 -1.10 -17.33
N GLY A 81 5.98 0.18 -17.72
CA GLY A 81 4.83 0.70 -18.45
C GLY A 81 3.57 0.94 -17.61
N MET A 82 3.71 1.00 -16.27
CA MET A 82 2.60 1.23 -15.35
C MET A 82 2.70 2.61 -14.67
N GLY A 83 1.57 3.17 -14.25
CA GLY A 83 1.58 4.41 -13.48
C GLY A 83 0.23 4.78 -12.91
N ARG A 84 0.22 5.44 -11.75
CA ARG A 84 -1.03 5.84 -11.08
C ARG A 84 -1.90 6.81 -11.89
N ALA A 85 -1.30 7.57 -12.81
CA ALA A 85 -1.98 8.50 -13.71
C ALA A 85 -2.09 7.96 -15.16
N ALA A 86 -1.85 6.65 -15.38
CA ALA A 86 -1.98 6.06 -16.71
C ALA A 86 -3.45 6.13 -17.16
N PRO A 87 -3.75 6.52 -18.41
CA PRO A 87 -5.14 6.65 -18.88
C PRO A 87 -5.84 5.29 -19.02
N ASP A 88 -5.10 4.24 -19.30
CA ASP A 88 -5.61 2.87 -19.41
C ASP A 88 -5.62 2.21 -18.03
N VAL A 89 -6.79 1.74 -17.56
CA VAL A 89 -6.92 1.06 -16.25
C VAL A 89 -6.01 -0.17 -16.14
N GLU A 90 -5.76 -0.86 -17.25
CA GLU A 90 -4.85 -2.01 -17.36
C GLU A 90 -3.40 -1.69 -17.00
N LYS A 91 -2.99 -0.43 -17.20
CA LYS A 91 -1.65 0.08 -16.88
C LYS A 91 -1.67 0.99 -15.65
N ALA A 92 -2.85 1.24 -15.09
CA ALA A 92 -3.00 2.06 -13.91
C ALA A 92 -2.47 1.33 -12.67
N LEU A 93 -2.21 2.12 -11.64
CA LEU A 93 -1.91 1.61 -10.30
C LEU A 93 -3.00 2.09 -9.36
N TYR A 94 -3.28 1.30 -8.33
CA TYR A 94 -4.02 1.73 -7.15
C TYR A 94 -3.09 1.68 -5.93
N ILE A 95 -3.01 2.72 -5.13
CA ILE A 95 -1.96 2.85 -4.12
C ILE A 95 -2.58 3.21 -2.78
N THR A 96 -2.22 2.49 -1.72
CA THR A 96 -2.61 2.80 -0.34
C THR A 96 -1.50 2.42 0.65
N ASN A 97 -1.76 2.57 1.95
CA ASN A 97 -0.88 2.18 3.06
C ASN A 97 -1.65 1.34 4.09
N ILE A 98 -0.94 0.57 4.91
CA ILE A 98 -1.54 -0.14 6.05
C ILE A 98 -2.19 0.83 7.04
N LEU A 99 -1.49 1.92 7.36
CA LEU A 99 -2.07 3.01 8.15
C LEU A 99 -2.42 4.20 7.25
N PRO A 100 -3.59 4.82 7.40
CA PRO A 100 -3.97 5.96 6.57
C PRO A 100 -3.62 7.32 7.21
N TRP A 101 -3.05 7.34 8.42
CA TRP A 101 -2.55 8.54 9.08
C TRP A 101 -1.08 8.42 9.43
N ARG A 102 -0.39 9.55 9.37
CA ARG A 102 1.04 9.67 9.66
C ARG A 102 1.32 9.45 11.16
N PRO A 103 2.22 8.50 11.51
CA PRO A 103 2.71 8.37 12.88
C PRO A 103 3.54 9.58 13.32
N PRO A 104 3.52 9.97 14.61
CA PRO A 104 4.38 11.03 15.13
C PRO A 104 5.85 10.81 14.77
N GLN A 105 6.49 11.86 14.25
CA GLN A 105 7.91 11.82 13.85
C GLN A 105 8.27 10.75 12.80
N ASN A 106 7.28 10.20 12.08
CA ASN A 106 7.47 9.07 11.14
C ASN A 106 8.06 7.81 11.80
N ARG A 107 7.74 7.55 13.08
CA ARG A 107 8.09 6.27 13.70
C ARG A 107 7.37 5.12 12.99
N ASP A 108 7.94 3.92 13.13
CA ASP A 108 7.26 2.70 12.69
C ASP A 108 5.91 2.54 13.44
N PRO A 109 4.87 2.06 12.75
CA PRO A 109 3.60 1.64 13.35
C PRO A 109 3.76 0.54 14.41
N SER A 110 2.96 0.62 15.48
CA SER A 110 2.89 -0.47 16.45
C SER A 110 2.05 -1.64 15.91
N PRO A 111 2.26 -2.87 16.41
CA PRO A 111 1.42 -4.02 16.06
C PRO A 111 -0.08 -3.78 16.33
N GLU A 112 -0.41 -3.06 17.39
CA GLU A 112 -1.78 -2.73 17.77
C GLU A 112 -2.42 -1.74 16.79
N GLU A 113 -1.66 -0.72 16.36
CA GLU A 113 -2.10 0.23 15.33
C GLU A 113 -2.37 -0.48 14.00
N ILE A 114 -1.48 -1.38 13.60
CA ILE A 114 -1.65 -2.20 12.39
C ILE A 114 -2.91 -3.06 12.53
N ALA A 115 -3.01 -3.84 13.61
CA ALA A 115 -4.14 -4.76 13.83
C ALA A 115 -5.49 -4.04 13.85
N MET A 116 -5.51 -2.81 14.38
CA MET A 116 -6.70 -1.96 14.40
C MET A 116 -7.20 -1.61 13.00
N MET A 117 -6.30 -1.35 12.05
CA MET A 117 -6.64 -0.91 10.69
C MET A 117 -6.79 -2.05 9.68
N LEU A 118 -6.29 -3.25 9.99
CA LEU A 118 -6.37 -4.41 9.09
C LEU A 118 -7.77 -4.71 8.54
N PRO A 119 -8.87 -4.65 9.31
CA PRO A 119 -10.22 -4.86 8.75
C PRO A 119 -10.58 -3.89 7.62
N PHE A 120 -10.14 -2.64 7.74
CA PHE A 120 -10.36 -1.63 6.70
C PHE A 120 -9.50 -1.93 5.47
N VAL A 121 -8.24 -2.34 5.66
CA VAL A 121 -7.35 -2.74 4.54
C VAL A 121 -7.90 -3.97 3.81
N GLU A 122 -8.39 -4.97 4.53
CA GLU A 122 -9.03 -6.16 3.95
C GLU A 122 -10.23 -5.77 3.07
N ARG A 123 -11.11 -4.90 3.59
CA ARG A 123 -12.23 -4.38 2.79
C ARG A 123 -11.76 -3.51 1.62
N HIS A 124 -10.71 -2.72 1.80
CA HIS A 124 -10.15 -1.86 0.77
C HIS A 124 -9.68 -2.68 -0.43
N VAL A 125 -8.92 -3.75 -0.17
CA VAL A 125 -8.49 -4.69 -1.22
C VAL A 125 -9.69 -5.35 -1.89
N ALA A 126 -10.70 -5.76 -1.12
CA ALA A 126 -11.90 -6.37 -1.68
C ALA A 126 -12.68 -5.42 -2.61
N LEU A 127 -12.78 -4.14 -2.26
CA LEU A 127 -13.49 -3.12 -3.04
C LEU A 127 -12.67 -2.56 -4.21
N ALA A 128 -11.35 -2.49 -4.08
CA ALA A 128 -10.45 -2.07 -5.16
C ALA A 128 -10.29 -3.15 -6.24
N ASP A 129 -10.53 -4.41 -5.88
CA ASP A 129 -10.51 -5.60 -6.73
C ASP A 129 -9.27 -5.76 -7.64
N PRO A 130 -8.04 -5.71 -7.11
CA PRO A 130 -6.83 -5.82 -7.92
C PRO A 130 -6.49 -7.29 -8.25
N ASP A 131 -5.93 -7.58 -9.42
CA ASP A 131 -5.39 -8.92 -9.70
C ASP A 131 -4.16 -9.25 -8.84
N PHE A 132 -3.31 -8.26 -8.59
CA PHE A 132 -2.03 -8.41 -7.89
C PHE A 132 -1.85 -7.38 -6.78
N LEU A 133 -1.28 -7.82 -5.67
CA LEU A 133 -0.82 -6.94 -4.60
C LEU A 133 0.70 -6.78 -4.65
N VAL A 134 1.19 -5.57 -4.43
CA VAL A 134 2.63 -5.32 -4.21
C VAL A 134 2.83 -4.78 -2.80
N LEU A 135 3.56 -5.53 -1.98
CA LEU A 135 3.76 -5.20 -0.57
C LEU A 135 5.11 -4.50 -0.40
N MET A 136 5.09 -3.19 -0.15
CA MET A 136 6.30 -2.38 -0.06
C MET A 136 6.84 -2.36 1.37
N GLY A 137 7.91 -3.12 1.62
CA GLY A 137 8.65 -3.12 2.89
C GLY A 137 8.14 -4.10 3.96
N ASN A 138 8.77 -4.04 5.13
CA ASN A 138 8.51 -4.98 6.23
C ASN A 138 7.13 -4.78 6.86
N ILE A 139 6.64 -3.55 6.98
CA ILE A 139 5.38 -3.30 7.70
C ILE A 139 4.17 -3.84 6.92
N SER A 140 4.10 -3.59 5.61
CA SER A 140 3.06 -4.18 4.76
C SER A 140 3.13 -5.71 4.73
N CYS A 141 4.33 -6.29 4.66
CA CYS A 141 4.53 -7.74 4.78
C CYS A 141 4.10 -8.28 6.15
N GLN A 142 4.48 -7.62 7.25
CA GLN A 142 4.09 -8.06 8.59
C GLN A 142 2.57 -8.00 8.75
N ALA A 143 1.95 -6.91 8.31
CA ALA A 143 0.51 -6.70 8.42
C ALA A 143 -0.29 -7.75 7.65
N LEU A 144 0.11 -8.05 6.41
CA LEU A 144 -0.68 -8.87 5.49
C LEU A 144 -0.26 -10.33 5.39
N LEU A 145 1.00 -10.65 5.72
CA LEU A 145 1.54 -12.02 5.69
C LEU A 145 1.87 -12.57 7.08
N GLY A 146 1.87 -11.74 8.13
CA GLY A 146 2.33 -12.12 9.46
C GLY A 146 3.84 -12.41 9.53
N ARG A 147 4.63 -11.98 8.54
CA ARG A 147 6.06 -12.29 8.41
C ARG A 147 6.91 -11.02 8.26
N LYS A 148 8.10 -11.03 8.87
CA LYS A 148 9.15 -10.02 8.71
C LYS A 148 10.35 -10.58 7.95
N GLY A 149 11.21 -9.69 7.45
CA GLY A 149 12.45 -10.06 6.78
C GLY A 149 12.37 -9.84 5.26
N ILE A 150 12.11 -8.59 4.86
CA ILE A 150 11.90 -8.21 3.46
C ILE A 150 12.98 -8.69 2.50
N THR A 151 14.25 -8.74 2.93
CA THR A 151 15.37 -9.24 2.11
C THR A 151 15.16 -10.69 1.67
N ARG A 152 14.53 -11.53 2.48
CA ARG A 152 14.19 -12.92 2.15
C ARG A 152 12.84 -13.05 1.45
N LEU A 153 11.89 -12.17 1.77
CA LEU A 153 10.53 -12.23 1.22
C LEU A 153 10.45 -11.68 -0.20
N ARG A 154 11.26 -10.67 -0.55
CA ARG A 154 11.18 -10.01 -1.86
C ARG A 154 11.38 -10.98 -3.02
N GLY A 155 10.64 -10.77 -4.11
CA GLY A 155 10.73 -11.60 -5.31
C GLY A 155 10.09 -12.98 -5.19
N ASN A 156 9.53 -13.34 -4.02
CA ASN A 156 8.84 -14.61 -3.82
C ASN A 156 7.34 -14.36 -3.74
N TRP A 157 6.60 -14.81 -4.75
CA TRP A 157 5.13 -14.73 -4.77
C TRP A 157 4.51 -15.35 -3.51
N GLN A 158 3.59 -14.62 -2.91
CA GLN A 158 2.78 -15.01 -1.76
C GLN A 158 1.29 -14.93 -2.12
N THR A 159 0.44 -15.23 -1.14
CA THR A 159 -1.01 -15.04 -1.25
C THR A 159 -1.51 -14.19 -0.08
N VAL A 160 -2.27 -13.15 -0.39
CA VAL A 160 -2.92 -12.26 0.59
C VAL A 160 -4.37 -12.09 0.17
N PHE A 161 -5.31 -12.34 1.07
CA PHE A 161 -6.76 -12.24 0.80
C PHE A 161 -7.20 -12.98 -0.47
N GLY A 162 -6.59 -14.15 -0.73
CA GLY A 162 -6.87 -14.95 -1.94
C GLY A 162 -6.22 -14.46 -3.23
N ARG A 163 -5.43 -13.37 -3.18
CA ARG A 163 -4.79 -12.76 -4.36
C ARG A 163 -3.27 -12.97 -4.34
N PRO A 164 -2.62 -13.13 -5.52
CA PRO A 164 -1.17 -13.13 -5.61
C PRO A 164 -0.58 -11.82 -5.08
N ALA A 165 0.41 -11.92 -4.20
CA ALA A 165 1.10 -10.78 -3.61
C ALA A 165 2.61 -10.88 -3.82
N LEU A 166 3.23 -9.79 -4.26
CA LEU A 166 4.68 -9.68 -4.45
C LEU A 166 5.28 -8.72 -3.41
N PRO A 167 6.02 -9.23 -2.42
CA PRO A 167 6.84 -8.40 -1.55
C PRO A 167 7.97 -7.71 -2.32
N MET A 168 8.20 -6.44 -2.03
CA MET A 168 9.26 -5.62 -2.62
C MET A 168 9.89 -4.70 -1.59
N PHE A 169 11.14 -4.28 -1.83
CA PHE A 169 11.75 -3.25 -0.98
C PHE A 169 10.97 -1.94 -1.05
N HIS A 170 10.78 -1.31 0.11
CA HIS A 170 10.17 0.02 0.15
C HIS A 170 11.06 1.05 -0.57
N PRO A 171 10.51 1.97 -1.40
CA PRO A 171 11.31 2.96 -2.11
C PRO A 171 12.19 3.83 -1.20
N ALA A 172 11.73 4.14 0.02
CA ALA A 172 12.54 4.86 1.01
C ALA A 172 13.82 4.10 1.42
N PHE A 173 13.78 2.75 1.46
CA PHE A 173 14.95 1.93 1.70
C PHE A 173 15.92 1.99 0.50
N LEU A 174 15.41 1.97 -0.73
CA LEU A 174 16.22 2.05 -1.96
C LEU A 174 16.90 3.41 -2.14
N LEU A 175 16.29 4.48 -1.64
CA LEU A 175 16.92 5.81 -1.61
C LEU A 175 18.13 5.83 -0.66
N ARG A 176 18.10 5.07 0.43
CA ARG A 176 19.21 4.93 1.38
C ARG A 176 20.22 3.86 0.96
N ASN A 177 19.79 2.88 0.18
CA ASN A 177 20.60 1.75 -0.28
C ASN A 177 20.48 1.58 -1.80
N PRO A 178 21.08 2.49 -2.60
CA PRO A 178 20.97 2.46 -4.05
C PRO A 178 21.38 1.14 -4.73
N PRO A 179 22.39 0.38 -4.23
CA PRO A 179 22.74 -0.92 -4.83
C PRO A 179 21.56 -1.90 -4.87
N CYS A 180 20.65 -1.84 -3.89
CA CYS A 180 19.48 -2.71 -3.80
C CYS A 180 18.41 -2.45 -4.87
N LYS A 181 18.58 -1.42 -5.72
CA LYS A 181 17.69 -1.15 -6.84
C LYS A 181 17.75 -2.26 -7.89
N ARG A 182 18.89 -2.95 -8.02
CA ARG A 182 19.03 -4.09 -8.94
C ARG A 182 18.07 -5.23 -8.59
N GLU A 183 17.95 -5.54 -7.31
CA GLU A 183 17.03 -6.56 -6.79
C GLU A 183 15.57 -6.13 -7.00
N SER A 184 15.26 -4.84 -6.77
CA SER A 184 13.90 -4.32 -7.01
C SER A 184 13.53 -4.28 -8.48
N TRP A 185 14.50 -4.08 -9.37
CA TRP A 185 14.29 -4.22 -10.81
C TRP A 185 13.92 -5.65 -11.19
N SER A 186 14.63 -6.64 -10.62
CA SER A 186 14.27 -8.05 -10.80
C SER A 186 12.85 -8.35 -10.31
N ASP A 187 12.38 -7.74 -9.22
CA ASP A 187 10.99 -7.89 -8.75
C ASP A 187 9.97 -7.31 -9.72
N LEU A 188 10.25 -6.13 -10.28
CA LEU A 188 9.36 -5.50 -11.26
C LEU A 188 9.22 -6.34 -12.53
N LEU A 189 10.31 -6.97 -12.99
CA LEU A 189 10.26 -7.89 -14.12
C LEU A 189 9.42 -9.15 -13.82
N LEU A 190 9.46 -9.65 -12.58
CA LEU A 190 8.58 -10.76 -12.16
C LEU A 190 7.10 -10.36 -12.20
N LEU A 191 6.78 -9.15 -11.75
CA LEU A 191 5.42 -8.60 -11.85
C LEU A 191 4.99 -8.43 -13.31
N GLN A 192 5.85 -7.84 -14.14
CA GLN A 192 5.59 -7.64 -15.56
C GLN A 192 5.32 -8.96 -16.29
N SER A 193 6.14 -9.99 -16.05
CA SER A 193 5.92 -11.33 -16.62
C SER A 193 4.52 -11.86 -16.33
N ARG A 194 4.06 -11.74 -15.08
CA ARG A 194 2.72 -12.18 -14.68
C ARG A 194 1.60 -11.35 -15.29
N LEU A 195 1.78 -10.04 -15.42
CA LEU A 195 0.81 -9.16 -16.08
C LEU A 195 0.65 -9.52 -17.56
N GLU A 196 1.74 -9.94 -18.21
CA GLU A 196 1.79 -10.39 -19.61
C GLU A 196 1.33 -11.85 -19.80
N GLY A 197 1.04 -12.58 -18.72
CA GLY A 197 0.64 -13.99 -18.77
C GLY A 197 1.79 -14.96 -19.11
N LYS A 198 3.04 -14.57 -18.83
CA LYS A 198 4.27 -15.34 -19.08
C LYS A 198 4.82 -15.96 -17.80
#